data_AF-T1BFH1-F1
#
_entry.id   AF-T1BFH1-F1
#
_cell.length_a   1.000
_cell.length_b   1.000
_cell.length_c   1.000
_cell.angle_alpha   90.00
_cell.angle_beta   90.00
_cell.angle_gamma   90.00
#
_symmetry.space_group_name_H-M   'P 1'
#
loop_
_entity.id
_entity.type
_entity.pdbx_description
1 polymer ?
#
loop_
_entity_poly.entity_id
_entity_poly.type
_entity_poly.pdbx_seq_one_letter_code
_entity_poly.pdbx_strand_id
1 'polypeptide(L)'
;MNKAPDHPVQSIGITRQEKKLYLPDSAEELLRIYEKCGRKYIYICSSETAEKITENRIILGSRDDPYMIASKLYDSLRKLDNCSENEGIIEPFPGNGIYLSIMNRIKKASVKIMDGEL
;
A
#
# COMPACT_ATOMS: atom_id res chain seq x y z
N MET A 1 -33.62 -38.40 28.82
CA MET A 1 -33.22 -36.98 28.92
C MET A 1 -32.13 -36.76 27.88
N ASN A 2 -32.48 -36.10 26.77
CA ASN A 2 -31.65 -36.06 25.55
C ASN A 2 -30.39 -35.21 25.75
N LYS A 3 -29.20 -35.79 25.48
CA LYS A 3 -27.98 -35.01 25.26
C LYS A 3 -28.11 -34.29 23.91
N ALA A 4 -27.93 -32.98 23.90
CA ALA A 4 -27.76 -32.22 22.66
C ALA A 4 -26.53 -32.73 21.89
N PRO A 5 -26.55 -32.75 20.55
CA PRO A 5 -25.38 -33.11 19.77
C PRO A 5 -24.33 -32.01 19.90
N ASP A 6 -23.11 -32.43 20.22
CA ASP A 6 -21.90 -31.61 20.17
C ASP A 6 -21.61 -31.30 18.70
N HIS A 7 -22.06 -30.14 18.22
CA HIS A 7 -21.71 -29.67 16.88
C HIS A 7 -20.30 -29.09 16.93
N PRO A 8 -19.33 -29.63 16.15
CA PRO A 8 -18.02 -29.02 16.07
C PRO A 8 -18.15 -27.63 15.44
N VAL A 9 -17.83 -26.60 16.20
CA VAL A 9 -17.61 -25.25 15.67
C VAL A 9 -16.39 -25.36 14.76
N GLN A 10 -16.61 -25.54 13.46
CA GLN A 10 -15.56 -25.34 12.47
C GLN A 10 -15.22 -23.86 12.48
N SER A 11 -14.20 -23.49 13.26
CA SER A 11 -13.49 -22.24 13.09
C SER A 11 -12.88 -22.28 11.69
N ILE A 12 -13.62 -21.79 10.70
CA ILE A 12 -13.08 -21.39 9.41
C ILE A 12 -12.01 -20.35 9.71
N GLY A 13 -10.76 -20.81 9.78
CA GLY A 13 -9.60 -19.92 9.81
C GLY A 13 -9.63 -19.12 8.53
N ILE A 14 -10.17 -17.91 8.58
CA ILE A 14 -10.03 -16.94 7.50
C ILE A 14 -8.56 -16.52 7.58
N THR A 15 -7.70 -17.22 6.85
CA THR A 15 -6.30 -16.84 6.71
C THR A 15 -6.27 -15.49 6.03
N ARG A 16 -6.09 -14.40 6.80
CA ARG A 16 -5.88 -13.06 6.27
C ARG A 16 -4.56 -13.09 5.52
N GLN A 17 -4.58 -13.27 4.20
CA GLN A 17 -3.39 -13.05 3.40
C GLN A 17 -2.92 -11.62 3.67
N GLU A 18 -1.70 -11.48 4.19
CA GLU A 18 -1.08 -10.17 4.33
C GLU A 18 -0.95 -9.58 2.93
N LYS A 19 -1.56 -8.41 2.72
CA LYS A 19 -1.54 -7.77 1.41
C LYS A 19 -0.14 -7.28 1.12
N LYS A 20 0.30 -7.50 -0.10
CA LYS A 20 1.61 -7.01 -0.52
C LYS A 20 1.53 -5.52 -0.78
N LEU A 21 2.52 -4.82 -0.23
CA LEU A 21 2.86 -3.47 -0.60
C LEU A 21 4.11 -3.54 -1.45
N TYR A 22 4.10 -2.89 -2.59
CA TYR A 22 5.21 -2.86 -3.51
C TYR A 22 5.85 -1.47 -3.58
N LEU A 23 7.17 -1.42 -3.72
CA LEU A 23 7.95 -0.19 -3.81
C LEU A 23 8.77 -0.22 -5.12
N PRO A 24 8.43 0.62 -6.11
CA PRO A 24 9.25 0.81 -7.31
C PRO A 24 10.50 1.64 -6.99
N ASP A 25 11.47 1.63 -7.90
CA ASP A 25 12.74 2.36 -7.76
C ASP A 25 12.57 3.88 -7.98
N SER A 26 11.52 4.30 -8.69
CA SER A 26 11.29 5.71 -9.02
C SER A 26 9.80 6.07 -9.16
N ALA A 27 9.49 7.37 -9.11
CA ALA A 27 8.15 7.86 -9.38
C ALA A 27 7.75 7.62 -10.84
N GLU A 28 8.71 7.70 -11.77
CA GLU A 28 8.52 7.42 -13.19
C GLU A 28 8.12 5.95 -13.41
N GLU A 29 8.76 5.03 -12.69
CA GLU A 29 8.40 3.61 -12.73
C GLU A 29 7.00 3.35 -12.16
N LEU A 30 6.65 4.02 -11.06
CA LEU A 30 5.29 3.95 -10.50
C LEU A 30 4.23 4.35 -11.54
N LEU A 31 4.49 5.43 -12.29
CA LEU A 31 3.60 5.88 -13.35
C LEU A 31 3.51 4.87 -14.50
N ARG A 32 4.63 4.27 -14.92
CA ARG A 32 4.62 3.19 -15.93
C ARG A 32 3.78 1.99 -15.46
N ILE A 33 3.91 1.59 -14.20
CA ILE A 33 3.09 0.50 -13.63
C ILE A 33 1.61 0.89 -13.63
N TYR A 34 1.27 2.15 -13.32
CA TYR A 34 -0.10 2.65 -13.42
C TYR A 34 -0.65 2.58 -14.84
N GLU A 35 0.10 3.06 -15.84
CA GLU A 35 -0.31 3.01 -17.25
C GLU A 35 -0.58 1.58 -17.72
N LYS A 36 0.21 0.61 -17.26
CA LYS A 36 0.08 -0.81 -17.62
C LYS A 36 -1.04 -1.54 -16.86
N CYS A 37 -1.18 -1.27 -15.57
CA CYS A 37 -2.01 -2.08 -14.67
C CYS A 37 -3.35 -1.42 -14.27
N GLY A 38 -3.48 -0.11 -14.45
CA GLY A 38 -4.68 0.66 -14.11
C GLY A 38 -5.19 0.35 -12.70
N ARG A 39 -6.48 0.03 -12.57
CA ARG A 39 -7.14 -0.20 -11.27
C ARG A 39 -6.71 -1.47 -10.53
N LYS A 40 -5.80 -2.28 -11.08
CA LYS A 40 -5.35 -3.53 -10.45
C LYS A 40 -4.75 -3.30 -9.05
N TYR A 41 -4.05 -2.18 -8.85
CA TYR A 41 -3.39 -1.86 -7.58
C TYR A 41 -3.96 -0.60 -6.95
N ILE A 42 -3.79 -0.47 -5.63
CA ILE A 42 -3.99 0.79 -4.91
C ILE A 42 -2.66 1.57 -4.92
N TYR A 43 -2.65 2.77 -5.48
CA TYR A 43 -1.47 3.62 -5.56
C TYR A 43 -1.42 4.59 -4.39
N ILE A 44 -0.44 4.43 -3.50
CA ILE A 44 -0.21 5.31 -2.35
C ILE A 44 0.85 6.35 -2.75
N CYS A 45 0.45 7.61 -2.88
CA CYS A 45 1.31 8.63 -3.44
C CYS A 45 1.07 10.03 -2.84
N SER A 46 1.96 10.94 -3.18
CA SER A 46 1.86 12.38 -2.96
C SER A 46 0.81 13.02 -3.87
N SER A 47 0.43 14.25 -3.56
CA SER A 47 -0.60 14.99 -4.31
C SER A 47 -0.14 15.30 -5.72
N GLU A 48 1.15 15.59 -5.88
CA GLU A 48 1.82 15.88 -7.14
C GLU A 48 1.78 14.66 -8.08
N THR A 49 2.09 13.47 -7.55
CA THR A 49 2.00 12.22 -8.32
C THR A 49 0.55 11.82 -8.59
N ALA A 50 -0.36 12.11 -7.65
CA ALA A 50 -1.78 11.85 -7.84
C ALA A 50 -2.39 12.64 -9.01
N GLU A 51 -1.80 13.76 -9.46
CA GLU A 51 -2.28 14.46 -10.66
C GLU A 51 -2.32 13.56 -11.90
N LYS A 52 -1.42 12.56 -11.98
CA LYS A 52 -1.30 11.63 -13.11
C LYS A 52 -2.00 10.29 -12.89
N ILE A 53 -2.29 9.92 -11.65
CA ILE A 53 -2.93 8.65 -11.29
C ILE A 53 -4.37 8.96 -10.93
N THR A 54 -5.31 8.80 -11.84
CA THR A 54 -6.70 9.25 -11.66
C THR A 54 -7.57 8.28 -10.88
N GLU A 55 -7.15 7.03 -10.72
CA GLU A 55 -7.98 5.96 -10.16
C GLU A 55 -7.25 5.15 -9.08
N ASN A 56 -8.02 4.52 -8.19
CA ASN A 56 -7.56 3.61 -7.14
C ASN A 56 -6.32 4.12 -6.37
N ARG A 57 -6.40 5.35 -5.81
CA ARG A 57 -5.26 6.02 -5.17
C ARG A 57 -5.54 6.44 -3.74
N ILE A 58 -4.50 6.49 -2.92
CA ILE A 58 -4.49 7.08 -1.58
C ILE A 58 -3.46 8.20 -1.54
N ILE A 59 -3.89 9.41 -1.20
CA ILE A 59 -3.05 10.60 -1.20
C ILE A 59 -2.50 10.85 0.22
N LEU A 60 -1.17 10.84 0.36
CA LEU A 60 -0.46 11.06 1.63
C LEU A 60 -0.28 12.54 1.99
N GLY A 61 -0.34 13.45 1.01
CA GLY A 61 -0.04 14.87 1.22
C GLY A 61 0.79 15.44 0.08
N SER A 62 1.25 16.67 0.21
CA SER A 62 2.18 17.30 -0.73
C SER A 62 3.62 16.94 -0.37
N ARG A 63 4.49 16.85 -1.38
CA ARG A 63 5.94 16.66 -1.19
C ARG A 63 6.60 17.83 -0.46
N ASP A 64 5.97 19.00 -0.41
CA ASP A 64 6.44 20.15 0.34
C ASP A 64 6.11 20.07 1.85
N ASP A 65 5.27 19.12 2.26
CA ASP A 65 4.93 18.85 3.67
C ASP A 65 5.24 17.38 4.07
N PRO A 66 6.53 17.08 4.33
CA PRO A 66 6.94 15.74 4.76
C PRO A 66 6.32 15.29 6.09
N TYR A 67 5.91 16.22 6.96
CA TYR A 67 5.27 15.89 8.23
C TYR A 67 3.85 15.36 8.02
N MET A 68 3.07 15.98 7.13
CA MET A 68 1.77 15.45 6.73
C MET A 68 1.90 14.05 6.12
N ILE A 69 2.89 13.82 5.23
CA ILE A 69 3.13 12.51 4.63
C ILE A 69 3.43 11.47 5.71
N ALA A 70 4.34 11.78 6.64
CA ALA A 70 4.66 10.89 7.76
C ALA A 70 3.42 10.56 8.61
N SER A 71 2.61 11.57 8.93
CA SER A 71 1.40 11.40 9.74
C SER A 71 0.35 10.53 9.06
N LYS A 72 0.16 10.66 7.74
CA LYS A 72 -0.87 9.91 7.00
C LYS A 72 -0.41 8.53 6.54
N LEU A 73 0.89 8.25 6.52
CA LEU A 73 1.44 6.99 6.03
C LEU A 73 0.83 5.78 6.76
N TYR A 74 0.88 5.76 8.09
CA TYR A 74 0.42 4.61 8.88
C TYR A 74 -1.07 4.33 8.70
N ASP A 75 -1.90 5.37 8.71
CA ASP A 75 -3.34 5.21 8.47
C ASP A 75 -3.63 4.71 7.06
N SER A 76 -2.84 5.14 6.08
CA SER A 76 -2.97 4.71 4.69
C SER A 76 -2.58 3.25 4.50
N LEU A 77 -1.51 2.79 5.17
CA LEU A 77 -1.13 1.37 5.17
C LEU A 77 -2.21 0.50 5.83
N ARG A 78 -2.79 0.95 6.95
CA ARG A 78 -3.93 0.25 7.59
C ARG A 78 -5.17 0.22 6.71
N LYS A 79 -5.43 1.27 5.93
CA LYS A 79 -6.53 1.29 4.95
C LYS A 79 -6.30 0.26 3.85
N LEU A 80 -5.08 0.15 3.32
CA LEU A 80 -4.71 -0.88 2.36
C LEU A 80 -5.00 -2.27 2.93
N ASP A 81 -4.55 -2.55 4.16
CA ASP A 81 -4.79 -3.81 4.84
C ASP A 81 -6.28 -4.18 4.95
N ASN A 82 -7.18 -3.19 4.95
CA ASN A 82 -8.62 -3.40 5.05
C ASN A 82 -9.35 -3.46 3.69
N CYS A 83 -8.74 -3.00 2.58
CA CYS A 83 -9.35 -3.03 1.23
C CYS A 83 -9.26 -4.43 0.59
N SER A 84 -10.29 -5.26 0.67
CA SER A 84 -10.25 -6.72 0.43
C SER A 84 -9.67 -7.22 -0.91
N GLU A 85 -9.52 -6.38 -1.93
CA GLU A 85 -9.34 -6.86 -3.31
C GLU A 85 -8.04 -6.43 -4.00
N ASN A 86 -7.26 -5.48 -3.44
CA ASN A 86 -6.11 -4.91 -4.14
C ASN A 86 -4.84 -4.87 -3.28
N GLU A 87 -3.72 -5.28 -3.88
CA GLU A 87 -2.37 -5.00 -3.38
C GLU A 87 -2.02 -3.51 -3.58
N GLY A 88 -1.04 -3.03 -2.83
CA GLY A 88 -0.64 -1.61 -2.85
C GLY A 88 0.67 -1.38 -3.59
N ILE A 89 0.81 -0.23 -4.25
CA ILE A 89 2.08 0.29 -4.76
C ILE A 89 2.31 1.65 -4.13
N ILE A 90 3.42 1.85 -3.44
CA ILE A 90 3.74 3.12 -2.77
C ILE A 90 4.88 3.85 -3.47
N GLU A 91 4.69 5.16 -3.61
CA GLU A 91 5.67 6.07 -4.19
C GLU A 91 6.97 6.10 -3.37
N PRO A 92 8.15 6.03 -4.03
CA PRO A 92 9.41 6.31 -3.38
C PRO A 92 9.57 7.82 -3.12
N PHE A 93 10.00 8.16 -1.91
CA PHE A 93 10.30 9.53 -1.50
C PHE A 93 11.81 9.78 -1.42
N PRO A 94 12.26 11.06 -1.43
CA PRO A 94 13.68 11.41 -1.33
C PRO A 94 14.38 10.78 -0.11
N GLY A 95 15.64 10.38 -0.24
CA GLY A 95 16.41 9.76 0.85
C GLY A 95 17.03 10.75 1.84
N ASN A 96 16.43 11.91 2.09
CA ASN A 96 17.02 12.97 2.91
C ASN A 96 16.05 13.53 3.96
N GLY A 97 16.58 14.22 4.98
CA GLY A 97 15.78 14.84 6.04
C GLY A 97 14.76 13.88 6.68
N ILE A 98 13.51 14.33 6.79
CA ILE A 98 12.40 13.55 7.35
C ILE A 98 12.06 12.36 6.43
N TYR A 99 12.18 12.54 5.11
CA TYR A 99 11.88 11.48 4.16
C TYR A 99 12.80 10.26 4.28
N LEU A 100 14.03 10.43 4.76
CA LEU A 100 14.89 9.29 5.10
C LEU A 100 14.23 8.37 6.14
N SER A 101 13.63 8.96 7.18
CA SER A 101 12.92 8.20 8.21
C SER A 101 11.65 7.55 7.66
N ILE A 102 10.90 8.25 6.81
CA ILE A 102 9.72 7.74 6.11
C ILE A 102 10.10 6.53 5.24
N MET A 103 11.12 6.66 4.39
CA MET A 103 11.59 5.60 3.50
C MET A 103 12.09 4.39 4.27
N ASN A 104 12.72 4.57 5.43
CA ASN A 104 13.11 3.45 6.30
C ASN A 104 11.90 2.64 6.80
N ARG A 105 10.72 3.26 6.95
CA ARG A 105 9.49 2.56 7.30
C ARG A 105 8.84 1.91 6.09
N ILE A 106 8.77 2.63 4.96
CA ILE A 106 8.22 2.09 3.71
C ILE A 106 8.97 0.84 3.30
N LYS A 107 10.31 0.88 3.23
CA LYS A 107 11.15 -0.27 2.86
C LYS A 107 10.97 -1.50 3.74
N LYS A 108 10.54 -1.33 5.00
CA LYS A 108 10.25 -2.45 5.92
C LYS A 108 8.87 -3.04 5.70
N ALA A 109 7.93 -2.24 5.21
CA ALA A 109 6.55 -2.65 4.94
C ALA A 109 6.34 -3.13 3.50
N SER A 110 7.29 -2.86 2.59
CA SER A 110 7.16 -3.12 1.16
C SER A 110 8.12 -4.18 0.64
N VAL A 111 7.70 -4.86 -0.42
CA VAL A 111 8.56 -5.64 -1.31
C VAL A 111 9.06 -4.73 -2.42
N LYS A 112 10.36 -4.74 -2.68
CA LYS A 112 10.93 -4.00 -3.80
C LYS A 112 10.50 -4.63 -5.12
N ILE A 113 10.06 -3.82 -6.09
CA ILE A 113 9.81 -4.25 -7.46
C ILE A 113 11.08 -4.05 -8.28
N MET A 114 11.45 -5.02 -9.11
CA MET A 114 12.46 -4.86 -10.15
C MET A 114 11.79 -4.58 -11.50
N ASP A 115 12.48 -3.84 -12.38
CA ASP A 115 11.96 -3.49 -13.70
C ASP A 115 11.42 -4.73 -14.46
N GLY A 116 10.16 -4.68 -14.86
CA GLY A 116 9.46 -5.76 -15.58
C GLY A 116 8.68 -6.76 -14.72
N GLU A 117 8.69 -6.66 -13.38
CA GLU A 117 7.98 -7.62 -12.52
C GLU A 117 6.46 -7.42 -12.43
N LEU A 118 5.94 -6.22 -12.73
CA LEU A 118 4.50 -5.90 -12.71
C LEU A 118 4.01 -5.35 -14.06
#